data_AF-A0A523R1R6-F1
#
_entry.id   AF-A0A523R1R6-F1
#
_cell.length_a   1.000
_cell.length_b   1.000
_cell.length_c   1.000
_cell.angle_alpha   90.00
_cell.angle_beta   90.00
_cell.angle_gamma   90.00
#
_symmetry.space_group_name_H-M   'P 1'
#
loop_
_entity.id
_entity.type
_entity.pdbx_description
1 polymer ?
#
loop_
_entity_poly.entity_id
_entity_poly.type
_entity_poly.pdbx_seq_one_letter_code
_entity_poly.pdbx_strand_id
1 'polypeptide(L)'
;LKKKINNNKMATYFHPVEATLCQGCHHNSPAAGKPAKCGSCHGKPFNEKHLFMPGLKGAYHLQCMGCHNEMGIEKPANVDCKGCHIEKNSKPSVEAKVQGR
;
A
#
# COMPACT_ATOMS: atom_id res chain seq x y z
N LEU A 1 6.97 -5.56 9.63
CA LEU A 1 6.69 -4.65 10.77
C LEU A 1 6.79 -5.38 12.12
N LYS A 2 5.90 -6.34 12.45
CA LYS A 2 5.87 -7.08 13.73
C LYS A 2 7.25 -7.55 14.26
N LYS A 3 8.07 -8.16 13.41
CA LYS A 3 9.43 -8.63 13.78
C LYS A 3 10.41 -7.52 14.18
N LYS A 4 10.21 -6.28 13.71
CA LYS A 4 11.09 -5.13 14.03
C LYS A 4 10.67 -4.40 15.31
N ILE A 5 9.43 -4.59 15.77
CA ILE A 5 8.85 -3.86 16.91
C ILE A 5 8.57 -4.74 18.14
N ASN A 6 8.69 -6.06 18.01
CA ASN A 6 8.36 -7.04 19.06
C ASN A 6 9.13 -6.84 20.37
N ASN A 7 10.35 -6.32 20.30
CA ASN A 7 11.20 -6.07 21.47
C ASN A 7 11.00 -4.64 22.05
N ASN A 8 10.13 -3.82 21.45
CA ASN A 8 9.83 -2.49 21.96
C ASN A 8 8.65 -2.57 22.94
N LYS A 9 8.93 -2.34 24.23
CA LYS A 9 7.92 -2.42 25.31
C LYS A 9 6.72 -1.52 25.09
N MET A 10 6.94 -0.30 24.61
CA MET A 10 5.86 0.66 24.32
C MET A 10 4.98 0.13 23.17
N ALA A 11 5.58 -0.29 22.06
CA ALA A 11 4.84 -0.82 20.93
C ALA A 11 4.05 -2.09 21.28
N THR A 12 4.62 -2.99 22.08
CA THR A 12 3.94 -4.22 22.53
C THR A 12 2.79 -3.92 23.49
N TYR A 13 2.91 -2.88 24.32
CA TYR A 13 1.84 -2.49 25.24
C TYR A 13 0.66 -1.82 24.53
N PHE A 14 0.94 -0.88 23.62
CA PHE A 14 -0.09 -0.09 22.93
C PHE A 14 -0.68 -0.76 21.69
N HIS A 15 -0.09 -1.85 21.20
CA HIS A 15 -0.63 -2.67 20.11
C HIS A 15 -0.97 -4.10 20.60
N PRO A 16 -2.00 -4.26 21.45
CA PRO A 16 -2.29 -5.51 22.15
C PRO A 16 -2.83 -6.61 21.22
N VAL A 17 -3.35 -6.25 20.05
CA VAL A 17 -3.84 -7.19 19.05
C VAL A 17 -3.14 -6.94 17.70
N GLU A 18 -2.87 -8.03 16.98
CA GLU A 18 -2.16 -7.95 15.69
C GLU A 18 -2.88 -7.07 14.66
N ALA A 19 -4.22 -7.05 14.72
CA ALA A 19 -5.04 -6.24 13.84
C ALA A 19 -4.78 -4.73 13.99
N THR A 20 -4.27 -4.25 15.13
CA THR A 20 -3.90 -2.84 15.31
C THR A 20 -2.73 -2.45 14.40
N LEU A 21 -1.78 -3.37 14.17
CA LEU A 21 -0.67 -3.12 13.24
C LEU A 21 -1.17 -3.04 11.79
N CYS A 22 -2.22 -3.79 11.45
CA CYS A 22 -2.84 -3.72 10.12
C CYS A 22 -3.45 -2.35 9.84
N GLN A 23 -3.90 -1.63 10.88
CA GLN A 23 -4.48 -0.30 10.75
C GLN A 23 -3.46 0.80 10.40
N GLY A 24 -2.14 0.52 10.52
CA GLY A 24 -1.11 1.41 10.00
C GLY A 24 -1.23 1.64 8.48
N CYS A 25 -1.77 0.65 7.76
CA CYS A 25 -2.16 0.81 6.35
C CYS A 25 -3.68 0.94 6.20
N HIS A 26 -4.43 0.03 6.81
CA HIS A 26 -5.89 -0.05 6.74
C HIS A 26 -6.55 0.87 7.78
N HIS A 27 -6.31 2.17 7.63
CA HIS A 27 -6.81 3.20 8.54
C HIS A 27 -8.34 3.40 8.44
N ASN A 28 -8.90 4.22 9.34
CA ASN A 28 -10.29 4.68 9.30
C ASN A 28 -11.35 3.57 9.18
N SER A 29 -10.99 2.36 9.59
CA SER A 29 -11.87 1.20 9.66
C SER A 29 -11.52 0.36 10.89
N PRO A 30 -12.47 -0.41 11.44
CA PRO A 30 -12.21 -1.27 12.59
C PRO A 30 -11.08 -2.26 12.31
N ALA A 31 -10.31 -2.58 13.36
CA ALA A 31 -9.28 -3.62 13.32
C ALA A 31 -9.94 -4.99 13.11
N ALA A 32 -10.14 -5.38 11.86
CA ALA A 32 -10.84 -6.61 11.46
C ALA A 32 -9.95 -7.51 10.60
N GLY A 33 -10.22 -8.82 10.62
CA GLY A 33 -9.44 -9.80 9.85
C GLY A 33 -9.59 -9.68 8.32
N LYS A 34 -10.58 -8.92 7.84
CA LYS A 34 -10.81 -8.64 6.42
C LYS A 34 -10.95 -7.13 6.21
N PRO A 35 -9.86 -6.39 6.01
CA PRO A 35 -9.93 -4.95 5.82
C PRO A 35 -10.55 -4.59 4.47
N ALA A 36 -11.17 -3.42 4.40
CA ALA A 36 -11.75 -2.91 3.16
C ALA A 36 -10.65 -2.59 2.12
N LYS A 37 -11.01 -2.66 0.84
CA LYS A 37 -10.14 -2.23 -0.25
C LYS A 37 -10.00 -0.70 -0.20
N CYS A 38 -8.84 -0.17 -0.55
CA CYS A 38 -8.59 1.29 -0.60
C CYS A 38 -9.66 2.02 -1.43
N GLY A 39 -10.02 1.46 -2.59
CA GLY A 39 -11.03 2.01 -3.50
C GLY A 39 -12.47 2.04 -2.99
N SER A 40 -12.76 1.42 -1.84
CA SER A 40 -14.07 1.55 -1.20
C SER A 40 -14.31 2.95 -0.62
N CYS A 41 -13.24 3.67 -0.29
CA CYS A 41 -13.28 5.06 0.18
C CYS A 41 -12.55 6.01 -0.79
N HIS A 42 -11.35 5.63 -1.24
CA HIS A 42 -10.54 6.41 -2.16
C HIS A 42 -10.98 6.19 -3.61
N GLY A 43 -11.97 6.96 -4.06
CA GLY A 43 -12.50 6.89 -5.41
C GLY A 43 -11.89 7.96 -6.34
N LYS A 44 -12.73 8.96 -6.67
CA LYS A 44 -12.40 10.02 -7.62
C LYS A 44 -11.15 10.81 -7.17
N PRO A 45 -10.31 11.30 -8.10
CA PRO A 45 -9.15 12.13 -7.80
C PRO A 45 -9.44 13.35 -6.93
N PHE A 46 -10.62 13.94 -7.10
CA PHE A 46 -11.11 15.07 -6.33
C PHE A 46 -12.52 14.78 -5.80
N ASN A 47 -12.75 15.11 -4.54
CA ASN A 47 -14.05 15.05 -3.89
C ASN A 47 -14.20 16.27 -2.97
N GLU A 48 -15.06 17.20 -3.36
CA GLU A 48 -15.31 18.46 -2.63
C GLU A 48 -15.78 18.23 -1.18
N LYS A 49 -16.43 17.10 -0.89
CA LYS A 49 -16.89 16.75 0.46
C LYS A 49 -15.78 16.19 1.33
N HIS A 50 -14.67 15.75 0.73
CA HIS A 50 -13.55 15.10 1.41
C HIS A 50 -12.22 15.63 0.87
N LEU A 51 -11.97 16.92 1.08
CA LEU A 51 -10.82 17.67 0.54
C LEU A 51 -9.46 17.05 0.89
N PHE A 52 -9.35 16.38 2.02
CA PHE A 52 -8.12 15.74 2.51
C PHE A 52 -8.02 14.25 2.15
N MET A 53 -9.04 13.68 1.49
CA MET A 53 -9.02 12.31 1.04
C MET A 53 -8.56 12.26 -0.42
N PRO A 54 -7.32 11.84 -0.71
CA PRO A 54 -6.85 11.73 -2.08
C PRO A 54 -7.65 10.67 -2.84
N GLY A 55 -7.77 10.81 -4.16
CA GLY A 55 -8.26 9.70 -4.98
C GLY A 55 -7.32 8.49 -4.97
N LEU A 56 -7.77 7.37 -5.55
CA LEU A 56 -7.10 6.07 -5.43
C LEU A 56 -5.60 6.08 -5.78
N LYS A 57 -5.22 6.74 -6.89
CA LYS A 57 -3.82 6.86 -7.31
C LYS A 57 -2.97 7.61 -6.27
N GLY A 58 -3.49 8.73 -5.77
CA GLY A 58 -2.82 9.53 -4.75
C GLY A 58 -2.69 8.76 -3.43
N ALA A 59 -3.74 8.03 -3.04
CA ALA A 59 -3.73 7.22 -1.82
C ALA A 59 -2.60 6.18 -1.84
N TYR A 60 -2.45 5.44 -2.95
CA TYR A 60 -1.34 4.48 -3.09
C TYR A 60 0.03 5.18 -3.07
N HIS A 61 0.23 6.22 -3.87
CA HIS A 61 1.54 6.87 -3.95
C HIS A 61 1.96 7.52 -2.63
N LEU A 62 1.06 8.27 -1.98
CA LEU A 62 1.36 8.93 -0.72
C LEU A 62 1.68 7.93 0.39
N GLN A 63 0.91 6.84 0.49
CA GLN A 63 1.12 5.85 1.56
C GLN A 63 2.37 4.99 1.34
N CYS A 64 2.59 4.49 0.11
CA CYS A 64 3.76 3.66 -0.19
C CYS A 64 5.06 4.47 -0.13
N MET A 65 5.13 5.60 -0.86
CA MET A 65 6.32 6.43 -0.93
C MET A 65 6.60 7.13 0.41
N GLY A 66 5.54 7.56 1.13
CA GLY A 66 5.67 8.18 2.44
C GLY A 66 6.32 7.25 3.46
N CYS A 67 5.83 6.02 3.55
CA CYS A 67 6.42 5.00 4.43
C CYS A 67 7.88 4.70 4.06
N HIS A 68 8.19 4.59 2.76
CA HIS A 68 9.58 4.37 2.33
C HIS A 68 10.51 5.50 2.77
N ASN A 69 10.07 6.75 2.63
CA ASN A 69 10.85 7.91 3.08
C ASN A 69 11.06 7.91 4.60
N GLU A 70 9.98 7.75 5.37
CA GLU A 70 10.04 7.77 6.84
C GLU A 70 10.89 6.64 7.41
N MET A 71 10.87 5.47 6.76
CA MET A 71 11.62 4.30 7.20
C MET A 71 13.03 4.19 6.59
N GLY A 72 13.44 5.12 5.74
CA GLY A 72 14.72 5.07 5.03
C GLY A 72 14.86 3.85 4.11
N ILE A 73 13.75 3.42 3.48
CA ILE A 73 13.76 2.33 2.50
C ILE A 73 14.24 2.89 1.16
N GLU A 74 15.45 2.51 0.75
CA GLU A 74 16.09 3.06 -0.45
C GLU A 74 15.51 2.52 -1.78
N LYS A 75 14.93 1.32 -1.75
CA LYS A 75 14.43 0.64 -2.96
C LYS A 75 12.99 0.13 -2.78
N PRO A 76 12.11 0.34 -3.78
CA PRO A 76 12.30 1.22 -4.94
C PRO A 76 12.40 2.69 -4.51
N ALA A 77 13.26 3.45 -5.21
CA ALA A 77 13.29 4.90 -5.04
C ALA A 77 11.97 5.50 -5.55
N ASN A 78 11.48 6.58 -4.95
CA ASN A 78 10.18 7.17 -5.36
C ASN A 78 10.14 7.64 -6.82
N VAL A 79 11.31 7.94 -7.39
CA VAL A 79 11.47 8.32 -8.80
C VAL A 79 11.59 7.12 -9.74
N ASP A 80 11.77 5.91 -9.20
CA ASP A 80 11.77 4.66 -9.97
C ASP A 80 10.34 4.14 -10.14
N CYS A 81 9.65 4.69 -11.14
CA CYS A 81 8.29 4.30 -11.49
C CYS A 81 8.15 2.79 -11.78
N LYS A 82 9.19 2.18 -12.36
CA LYS A 82 9.17 0.78 -12.80
C LYS A 82 9.41 -0.18 -11.64
N GLY A 83 10.04 0.29 -10.56
CA GLY A 83 10.25 -0.45 -9.33
C GLY A 83 8.97 -0.88 -8.61
N CYS A 84 7.83 -0.20 -8.86
CA CYS A 84 6.53 -0.58 -8.30
C CYS A 84 5.56 -1.19 -9.33
N HIS A 85 5.58 -0.72 -10.58
CA HIS A 85 4.67 -1.20 -11.61
C HIS A 85 5.29 -1.19 -13.01
N ILE A 86 5.02 -2.22 -13.80
CA ILE A 86 5.53 -2.34 -15.16
C ILE A 86 4.83 -1.36 -16.11
N GLU A 87 5.51 -1.00 -17.20
CA GLU A 87 4.88 -0.25 -18.29
C GLU A 87 3.79 -1.10 -18.95
N LYS A 88 2.70 -0.45 -19.33
CA LYS A 88 1.52 -1.13 -19.88
C LYS A 88 1.83 -1.98 -21.13
N ASN A 89 2.88 -1.61 -21.87
CA ASN A 89 3.30 -2.25 -23.12
C ASN A 89 4.61 -3.07 -22.98
N SER A 90 5.13 -3.27 -21.77
CA SER A 90 6.32 -4.10 -21.54
C SER A 90 5.98 -5.55 -21.17
N LYS A 91 4.72 -5.97 -21.39
CA LYS A 91 4.36 -7.39 -21.37
C LYS A 91 4.86 -8.01 -22.67
N PRO A 92 5.65 -9.10 -22.66
CA PRO A 92 5.82 -9.88 -23.88
C PRO A 92 4.42 -10.29 -24.35
N SER A 93 4.14 -10.05 -25.62
CA SER A 93 2.93 -10.51 -26.29
C SER A 93 2.72 -11.98 -25.94
N VAL A 94 1.59 -12.27 -25.31
CA VAL A 94 1.19 -13.63 -24.95
C VAL A 94 0.65 -14.31 -26.22
N GLU A 95 1.48 -14.41 -27.26
CA GLU A 95 1.15 -15.03 -28.55
C GLU A 95 2.41 -15.66 -29.17
N ALA A 96 2.99 -16.66 -28.48
CA ALA A 96 4.01 -17.55 -29.08
C ALA A 96 4.19 -18.85 -28.28
N LYS A 97 3.12 -19.58 -27.95
CA LYS A 97 3.22 -21.03 -27.68
C LYS A 97 1.86 -21.76 -27.69
N VAL A 98 1.20 -21.79 -28.84
CA VAL A 98 0.28 -22.89 -29.20
C VAL A 98 0.76 -23.43 -30.53
N GLN A 99 1.69 -24.38 -30.48
CA GLN A 99 1.93 -25.41 -31.49
C GLN A 99 2.95 -26.40 -30.94
N GLY A 100 2.53 -27.66 -30.80
CA GLY A 100 3.45 -28.80 -30.71
C GLY A 100 3.35 -29.69 -29.48
N ARG A 101 2.19 -30.31 -29.23
CA ARG A 101 2.02 -31.78 -29.11
C ARG A 101 0.58 -32.12 -28.76
#